data_AF-A0A5X6ESQ4-F1
#
_entry.id   AF-A0A5X6ESQ4-F1
#
_cell.length_a   1.000
_cell.length_b   1.000
_cell.length_c   1.000
_cell.angle_alpha   90.00
_cell.angle_beta   90.00
_cell.angle_gamma   90.00
#
_symmetry.space_group_name_H-M   'P 1'
#
loop_
_entity.id
_entity.type
_entity.pdbx_description
1 polymer ?
#
loop_
_entity_poly.entity_id
_entity_poly.type
_entity_poly.pdbx_seq_one_letter_code
_entity_poly.pdbx_strand_id
1 'polypeptide(L)'
;MKKILYYIVLTLSLTGCSSKHWVKPGATQYDTSNAHADCAAQSYEKHPVKMQQSVNLDLRSLSKNDPLSSLKIEENDINKDAREAFITSCMYKKGWALTDK
;
A
#
# COMPACT_ATOMS: atom_id res chain seq x y z
N MET A 1 -36.39 5.57 -20.88
CA MET A 1 -35.18 4.74 -21.07
C MET A 1 -33.96 5.53 -21.56
N LYS A 2 -34.04 6.35 -22.62
CA LYS A 2 -32.90 7.19 -23.10
C LYS A 2 -32.28 8.13 -22.05
N LYS A 3 -33.10 8.73 -21.17
CA LYS A 3 -32.60 9.63 -20.11
C LYS A 3 -31.77 8.90 -19.05
N ILE A 4 -32.15 7.67 -18.69
CA ILE A 4 -31.42 6.83 -17.72
C ILE A 4 -30.07 6.39 -18.31
N LEU A 5 -30.04 6.05 -19.60
CA LEU A 5 -28.78 5.74 -20.30
C LEU A 5 -27.81 6.93 -20.27
N TYR A 6 -28.32 8.16 -20.40
CA TYR A 6 -27.51 9.39 -20.32
C TYR A 6 -26.89 9.58 -18.93
N TYR A 7 -27.65 9.30 -17.87
CA TYR A 7 -27.12 9.38 -16.49
C TYR A 7 -26.05 8.31 -16.22
N ILE A 8 -26.21 7.09 -16.72
CA ILE A 8 -25.22 6.01 -16.55
C ILE A 8 -23.90 6.36 -17.27
N VAL A 9 -23.97 6.86 -18.50
CA VAL A 9 -22.78 7.29 -19.27
C VAL A 9 -22.07 8.47 -18.60
N LEU A 10 -22.82 9.40 -18.00
CA LEU A 10 -22.26 10.54 -17.27
C LEU A 10 -21.55 10.12 -15.98
N THR A 11 -22.05 9.11 -15.27
CA THR A 11 -21.39 8.62 -14.03
C THR A 11 -20.12 7.81 -14.31
N LEU A 12 -20.04 7.11 -15.44
CA LEU A 12 -18.87 6.28 -15.79
C LEU A 12 -17.64 7.10 -16.19
N SER A 13 -17.83 8.35 -16.61
CA SER A 13 -16.74 9.24 -17.03
C SER A 13 -16.05 9.96 -15.86
N LEU A 14 -16.62 9.91 -14.64
CA LEU A 14 -15.99 10.46 -13.43
C LEU A 14 -15.06 9.48 -12.71
N THR A 15 -15.05 8.18 -13.07
CA THR A 15 -14.10 7.21 -12.50
C THR A 15 -12.82 7.15 -13.34
N GLY A 16 -12.14 8.29 -13.50
CA GLY A 16 -10.76 8.29 -13.98
C GLY A 16 -9.86 7.71 -12.89
N CYS A 17 -9.25 6.54 -13.12
CA CYS A 17 -8.28 5.97 -12.20
C CYS A 17 -7.02 6.84 -12.17
N SER A 18 -6.96 7.80 -11.23
CA SER A 18 -5.74 8.54 -10.90
C SER A 18 -4.73 7.60 -10.23
N SER A 19 -4.01 6.82 -11.03
CA SER A 19 -2.95 5.96 -10.52
C SER A 19 -1.69 6.79 -10.31
N LYS A 20 -1.29 6.94 -9.04
CA LYS A 20 -0.08 7.68 -8.69
C LYS A 20 1.15 6.97 -9.28
N HIS A 21 2.05 7.73 -9.89
CA HIS A 21 3.30 7.22 -10.44
C HIS A 21 4.44 8.22 -10.28
N TRP A 22 5.67 7.69 -10.24
CA TRP A 22 6.88 8.48 -10.08
C TRP A 22 7.42 8.94 -11.43
N VAL A 23 7.61 10.24 -11.59
CA VAL A 23 8.13 10.86 -12.81
C VAL A 23 9.37 11.70 -12.55
N LYS A 24 10.25 11.74 -13.53
CA LYS A 24 11.42 12.61 -13.59
C LYS A 24 11.72 12.93 -15.05
N PRO A 25 11.97 14.20 -15.44
CA PRO A 25 12.23 14.55 -16.84
C PRO A 25 13.40 13.76 -17.42
N GLY A 26 13.18 13.17 -18.60
CA GLY A 26 14.19 12.37 -19.31
C GLY A 26 14.46 10.97 -18.72
N ALA A 27 13.77 10.58 -17.66
CA ALA A 27 13.93 9.26 -17.05
C ALA A 27 13.02 8.22 -17.71
N THR A 28 13.54 7.02 -17.86
CA THR A 28 12.81 5.85 -18.34
C THR A 28 12.12 5.12 -17.17
N GLN A 29 11.21 4.19 -17.49
CA GLN A 29 10.61 3.32 -16.48
C GLN A 29 11.66 2.46 -15.75
N TYR A 30 12.74 2.09 -16.45
CA TYR A 30 13.86 1.35 -15.87
C TYR A 30 14.57 2.19 -14.79
N ASP A 31 14.77 3.48 -15.04
CA ASP A 31 15.35 4.40 -14.06
C ASP A 31 14.47 4.53 -12.82
N THR A 32 13.14 4.61 -13.01
CA THR A 32 12.18 4.66 -11.90
C THR A 32 12.27 3.39 -11.06
N SER A 33 12.30 2.22 -11.70
CA SER A 33 12.37 0.93 -11.03
C SER A 33 13.67 0.79 -10.23
N ASN A 34 14.81 1.16 -10.82
CA ASN A 34 16.11 1.11 -10.14
C ASN A 34 16.16 2.07 -8.95
N ALA A 35 15.67 3.30 -9.12
CA ALA A 35 15.64 4.27 -8.02
C ALA A 35 14.74 3.79 -6.88
N HIS A 36 13.58 3.21 -7.19
CA HIS A 36 12.66 2.66 -6.21
C HIS A 36 13.28 1.46 -5.48
N ALA A 37 13.95 0.55 -6.19
CA ALA A 37 14.62 -0.60 -5.61
C ALA A 37 15.74 -0.20 -4.64
N ASP A 38 16.55 0.79 -5.02
CA ASP A 38 17.60 1.35 -4.14
C ASP A 38 16.99 2.00 -2.88
N CYS A 39 15.94 2.80 -3.03
CA CYS A 39 15.23 3.37 -1.88
C CYS A 39 14.59 2.29 -0.98
N ALA A 40 14.06 1.23 -1.57
CA ALA A 40 13.51 0.10 -0.83
C ALA A 40 14.60 -0.63 -0.03
N ALA A 41 15.76 -0.91 -0.63
CA ALA A 41 16.88 -1.54 0.06
C ALA A 41 17.32 -0.72 1.29
N GLN A 42 17.53 0.59 1.12
CA GLN A 42 17.87 1.49 2.23
C GLN A 42 16.77 1.54 3.30
N SER A 43 15.50 1.45 2.91
CA SER A 43 14.39 1.41 3.87
C SER A 43 14.45 0.18 4.77
N TYR A 44 14.84 -0.99 4.23
CA TYR A 44 14.98 -2.21 5.02
C TYR A 44 16.19 -2.18 5.95
N GLU A 45 17.27 -1.50 5.55
CA GLU A 45 18.42 -1.28 6.44
C GLU A 45 18.08 -0.37 7.63
N LYS A 46 17.27 0.68 7.39
CA LYS A 46 16.86 1.64 8.44
C LYS A 46 15.70 1.13 9.30
N HIS A 47 14.77 0.42 8.69
CA HIS A 47 13.53 -0.07 9.28
C HIS A 47 13.40 -1.56 9.00
N PRO A 48 14.19 -2.41 9.68
CA PRO A 48 14.18 -3.84 9.46
C PRO A 48 12.79 -4.42 9.71
N VAL A 49 12.51 -5.55 9.07
CA VAL A 49 11.26 -6.29 9.27
C VAL A 49 11.10 -6.60 10.75
N LYS A 50 9.98 -6.15 11.33
CA LYS A 50 9.66 -6.43 12.73
C LYS A 50 8.23 -6.94 12.82
N MET A 51 8.11 -8.25 12.70
CA MET A 51 6.85 -8.96 12.90
C MET A 51 6.44 -8.86 14.37
N GLN A 52 5.21 -8.43 14.59
CA GLN A 52 4.56 -8.46 15.88
C GLN A 52 3.25 -9.23 15.72
N GLN A 53 3.09 -10.26 16.55
CA GLN A 53 1.84 -10.98 16.67
C GLN A 53 0.98 -10.28 17.72
N SER A 54 -0.29 -10.09 17.40
CA SER A 54 -1.32 -9.78 18.39
C SER A 54 -2.27 -10.96 18.48
N VAL A 55 -2.61 -11.32 19.72
CA VAL A 55 -3.49 -12.45 20.02
C VAL A 55 -4.78 -11.87 20.57
N ASN A 56 -5.86 -12.03 19.80
CA ASN A 56 -7.19 -11.64 20.19
C ASN A 56 -8.01 -12.90 20.48
N LEU A 57 -8.35 -13.10 21.74
CA LEU A 57 -9.26 -14.17 22.15
C LEU A 57 -10.69 -13.62 22.18
N ASP A 58 -11.55 -14.13 21.30
CA ASP A 58 -12.97 -13.81 21.35
C ASP A 58 -13.72 -14.82 22.23
N LEU A 59 -13.86 -14.48 23.51
CA LEU A 59 -14.56 -15.32 24.48
C LEU A 59 -16.01 -15.62 24.11
N ARG A 60 -16.66 -14.79 23.26
CA ARG A 60 -18.05 -15.00 22.84
C ARG A 60 -18.18 -16.09 21.78
N SER A 61 -17.13 -16.36 21.03
CA SER A 61 -17.05 -17.44 20.04
C SER A 61 -16.33 -18.68 20.57
N LEU A 62 -16.00 -18.72 21.87
CA LEU A 62 -15.34 -19.85 22.50
C LEU A 62 -16.21 -21.11 22.44
N SER A 63 -15.80 -22.08 21.64
CA SER A 63 -16.41 -23.41 21.57
C SER A 63 -15.67 -24.37 22.48
N LYS A 64 -16.40 -25.12 23.32
CA LYS A 64 -15.82 -26.16 24.19
C LYS A 64 -15.15 -27.30 23.41
N ASN A 65 -15.64 -27.57 22.20
CA ASN A 65 -15.15 -28.65 21.34
C ASN A 65 -14.02 -28.20 20.42
N ASP A 66 -13.85 -26.89 20.21
CA ASP A 66 -12.77 -26.30 19.43
C ASP A 66 -12.40 -24.92 20.00
N PRO A 67 -11.67 -24.87 21.12
CA PRO A 67 -11.32 -23.61 21.78
C PRO A 67 -10.37 -22.75 20.94
N LEU A 68 -9.60 -23.36 20.03
CA LEU A 68 -8.62 -22.65 19.21
C LEU A 68 -9.30 -21.81 18.11
N SER A 69 -10.51 -22.19 17.68
CA SER A 69 -11.31 -21.41 16.71
C SER A 69 -11.60 -19.97 17.15
N SER A 70 -11.58 -19.70 18.45
CA SER A 70 -11.81 -18.36 19.02
C SER A 70 -10.55 -17.51 19.12
N LEU A 71 -9.38 -18.11 18.83
CA LEU A 71 -8.08 -17.44 18.86
C LEU A 71 -7.80 -16.80 17.50
N LYS A 72 -7.76 -15.48 17.45
CA LYS A 72 -7.32 -14.72 16.28
C LYS A 72 -5.87 -14.30 16.49
N ILE A 73 -4.98 -14.83 15.67
CA ILE A 73 -3.58 -14.42 15.62
C ILE A 73 -3.44 -13.48 14.42
N GLU A 74 -3.13 -12.22 14.68
CA GLU A 74 -2.83 -11.25 13.64
C GLU A 74 -1.33 -10.96 13.66
N GLU A 75 -0.67 -11.14 12.53
CA GLU A 75 0.73 -10.77 12.37
C GLU A 75 0.82 -9.45 11.61
N ASN A 76 1.56 -8.50 12.17
CA ASN A 76 1.78 -7.21 11.51
C ASN A 76 3.26 -6.83 11.55
N ASP A 77 3.77 -6.32 10.43
CA ASP A 77 5.07 -5.67 10.39
C ASP A 77 4.93 -4.24 10.87
N ILE A 78 5.34 -3.98 12.11
CA ILE A 78 5.16 -2.66 12.70
C ILE A 78 6.01 -1.57 12.04
N ASN A 79 7.00 -1.96 11.24
CA ASN A 79 7.88 -1.06 10.52
C ASN A 79 7.47 -0.86 9.05
N LYS A 80 6.40 -1.51 8.58
CA LYS A 80 5.94 -1.40 7.19
C LYS A 80 5.69 0.05 6.78
N ASP A 81 4.92 0.79 7.57
CA ASP A 81 4.55 2.16 7.23
C ASP A 81 5.77 3.10 7.27
N ALA A 82 6.69 2.86 8.21
CA ALA A 82 7.95 3.61 8.28
C ALA A 82 8.82 3.36 7.03
N ARG A 83 8.88 2.12 6.52
CA ARG A 83 9.57 1.81 5.26
C ARG A 83 8.93 2.52 4.07
N GLU A 84 7.61 2.47 3.93
CA GLU A 84 6.90 3.14 2.82
C GLU A 84 7.11 4.67 2.85
N ALA A 85 7.07 5.28 4.04
CA ALA A 85 7.37 6.69 4.22
C ALA A 85 8.84 7.01 3.87
N PHE A 86 9.77 6.14 4.25
CA PHE A 86 11.19 6.28 3.89
C PHE A 86 11.39 6.21 2.37
N ILE A 87 10.81 5.22 1.70
CA ILE A 87 10.88 5.06 0.24
C ILE A 87 10.39 6.33 -0.44
N THR A 88 9.23 6.83 -0.02
CA THR A 88 8.63 8.07 -0.53
C THR A 88 9.57 9.26 -0.36
N SER A 89 10.13 9.46 0.84
CA SER A 89 11.09 10.55 1.10
C SER A 89 12.38 10.40 0.28
N CYS A 90 12.89 9.18 0.13
CA CYS A 90 14.07 8.87 -0.66
C CYS A 90 13.86 9.20 -2.15
N MET A 91 12.70 8.84 -2.71
CA MET A 91 12.33 9.17 -4.09
C MET A 91 12.30 10.68 -4.31
N TYR A 92 11.66 11.44 -3.41
CA TYR A 92 11.67 12.90 -3.47
C TYR A 92 13.09 13.48 -3.40
N LYS A 93 13.94 12.98 -2.48
CA LYS A 93 15.34 13.41 -2.37
C LYS A 93 16.15 13.14 -3.64
N LYS A 94 15.82 12.07 -4.37
CA LYS A 94 16.42 11.73 -5.67
C LYS A 94 15.83 12.54 -6.84
N GLY A 95 14.91 13.47 -6.57
CA GLY A 95 14.30 14.36 -7.55
C GLY A 95 13.17 13.72 -8.35
N TRP A 96 12.55 12.66 -7.83
CA TRP A 96 11.33 12.11 -8.40
C TRP A 96 10.11 12.85 -7.85
N ALA A 97 9.12 13.08 -8.70
CA ALA A 97 7.84 13.64 -8.32
C ALA A 97 6.74 12.58 -8.41
N LEU A 98 5.83 12.56 -7.45
CA LEU A 98 4.64 11.72 -7.49
C LEU A 98 3.54 12.48 -8.21
N THR A 99 3.03 11.93 -9.30
CA THR A 99 1.95 12.55 -10.08
C THR A 99 0.80 11.58 -10.23
N ASP A 100 -0.40 12.13 -10.31
CA ASP A 100 -1.57 11.41 -10.79
C ASP A 100 -1.45 11.24 -12.33
N LYS A 101 -2.02 10.14 -12.85
CA LYS A 101 -1.98 9.78 -14.28
C LYS A 101 -3.20 10.30 -15.02
#